data_AF-A0A958S6T0-F1
#
_entry.id   AF-A0A958S6T0-F1
#
_cell.length_a   1.000
_cell.length_b   1.000
_cell.length_c   1.000
_cell.angle_alpha   90.00
_cell.angle_beta   90.00
_cell.angle_gamma   90.00
#
_symmetry.space_group_name_H-M   'P 1'
#
loop_
_entity.id
_entity.type
_entity.pdbx_description
1 polymer ?
#
loop_
_entity_poly.entity_id
_entity_poly.type
_entity_poly.pdbx_seq_one_letter_code
_entity_poly.pdbx_strand_id
1 'polypeptide(L)'
;MNTQAKHKKPKAYRHFRLSWVWTNQWVVATLTFVTLLSSVELYRNGATHSATLLVAGLVLYLQRAYFSLHYRSLAAAQQSYRQVEQLFNIHAALQVRTPLPQMRNWAISPDMGSFLIATAQEHRPHHIVELGSGISTLILATIAKAWGGKVLTF
;
A
#
# COMPACT_ATOMS: atom_id res chain seq x y z
N MET A 1 -11.53 -0.30 -28.91
CA MET A 1 -10.31 -1.13 -29.04
C MET A 1 -9.67 -1.18 -27.66
N ASN A 2 -9.78 -2.33 -26.98
CA ASN A 2 -9.47 -2.52 -25.56
C ASN A 2 -8.02 -3.01 -25.41
N THR A 3 -7.12 -2.15 -24.93
CA THR A 3 -5.74 -2.51 -24.58
C THR A 3 -5.52 -2.33 -23.08
N GLN A 4 -6.15 -3.21 -22.29
CA GLN A 4 -5.71 -3.53 -20.93
C GLN A 4 -4.31 -4.17 -21.01
N ALA A 5 -3.28 -3.32 -21.06
CA ALA A 5 -1.89 -3.72 -20.93
C ALA A 5 -1.70 -4.29 -19.52
N LYS A 6 -1.76 -5.63 -19.41
CA LYS A 6 -1.31 -6.36 -18.23
C LYS A 6 0.15 -5.96 -17.96
N HIS A 7 0.34 -5.03 -17.03
CA HIS A 7 1.65 -4.63 -16.54
C HIS A 7 2.28 -5.84 -15.81
N LYS A 8 2.91 -6.74 -16.58
CA LYS A 8 3.69 -7.85 -16.05
C LYS A 8 4.84 -7.24 -15.26
N LYS A 9 4.74 -7.29 -13.93
CA LYS A 9 5.84 -6.91 -13.04
C LYS A 9 7.11 -7.64 -13.50
N PRO A 10 8.27 -6.94 -13.62
CA PRO A 10 9.48 -7.55 -14.16
C PRO A 10 9.86 -8.79 -13.35
N LYS A 11 10.05 -9.93 -14.04
CA LYS A 11 10.35 -11.25 -13.42
C LYS A 11 11.50 -11.16 -12.40
N ALA A 12 12.49 -10.32 -12.65
CA ALA A 12 13.64 -10.09 -11.76
C ALA A 12 13.24 -9.63 -10.35
N TYR A 13 12.23 -8.76 -10.24
CA TYR A 13 11.75 -8.24 -8.95
C TYR A 13 11.03 -9.33 -8.13
N ARG A 14 10.40 -10.30 -8.80
CA ARG A 14 9.70 -11.41 -8.14
C ARG A 14 10.70 -12.41 -7.57
N HIS A 15 11.74 -12.76 -8.32
CA HIS A 15 12.75 -13.73 -7.90
C HIS A 15 13.61 -13.21 -6.75
N PHE A 16 14.03 -11.94 -6.76
CA PHE A 16 14.84 -11.37 -5.67
C PHE A 16 14.06 -11.29 -4.35
N ARG A 17 12.78 -10.88 -4.40
CA ARG A 17 11.93 -10.78 -3.20
C ARG A 17 11.55 -12.16 -2.65
N LEU A 18 11.37 -13.16 -3.52
CA LEU A 18 11.20 -14.55 -3.10
C LEU A 18 12.49 -15.05 -2.45
N SER A 19 13.65 -14.99 -3.12
CA SER A 19 14.89 -15.55 -2.58
C SER A 19 15.29 -14.94 -1.23
N TRP A 20 15.11 -13.64 -1.04
CA TRP A 20 15.43 -12.95 0.21
C TRP A 20 14.49 -13.31 1.37
N VAL A 21 13.19 -13.47 1.10
CA VAL A 21 12.22 -13.92 2.12
C VAL A 21 12.43 -15.39 2.49
N TRP A 22 12.71 -16.25 1.51
CA TRP A 22 13.00 -17.67 1.77
C TRP A 22 14.30 -17.85 2.56
N THR A 23 15.38 -17.18 2.16
CA THR A 23 16.66 -17.26 2.89
C THR A 23 16.54 -16.79 4.32
N ASN A 24 15.84 -15.69 4.59
CA ASN A 24 15.63 -15.23 5.96
C ASN A 24 14.71 -16.16 6.77
N GLN A 25 13.68 -16.76 6.15
CA GLN A 25 12.81 -17.70 6.86
C GLN A 25 13.53 -18.98 7.26
N TRP A 26 14.40 -19.52 6.40
CA TRP A 26 15.21 -20.68 6.75
C TRP A 26 16.19 -20.38 7.88
N VAL A 27 16.85 -19.21 7.88
CA VAL A 27 17.75 -18.78 8.96
C VAL A 27 17.00 -18.59 10.28
N VAL A 28 15.82 -17.97 10.23
CA VAL A 28 14.98 -17.81 11.41
C VAL A 28 14.51 -19.17 11.93
N ALA A 29 14.05 -20.06 11.05
CA ALA A 29 13.60 -21.40 11.42
C ALA A 29 14.74 -22.24 12.02
N THR A 30 15.95 -22.19 11.46
CA THR A 30 17.11 -22.92 12.00
C THR A 30 17.54 -22.35 13.35
N LEU A 31 17.59 -21.02 13.52
CA LEU A 31 17.91 -20.42 14.82
C LEU A 31 16.88 -20.77 15.89
N THR A 32 15.59 -20.78 15.53
CA THR A 32 14.52 -21.16 16.45
C THR A 32 14.61 -22.65 16.80
N PHE A 33 14.85 -23.51 15.81
CA PHE A 33 15.02 -24.95 16.01
C PHE A 33 16.23 -25.26 16.89
N VAL A 34 17.37 -24.62 16.64
CA VAL A 34 18.59 -24.76 17.46
C VAL A 34 18.32 -24.30 18.89
N THR A 35 17.65 -23.17 19.08
CA THR A 35 17.29 -22.66 20.42
C THR A 35 16.36 -23.63 21.14
N LEU A 36 15.39 -24.22 20.43
CA LEU A 36 14.48 -25.22 20.98
C LEU A 36 15.24 -26.50 21.39
N LEU A 37 16.13 -26.99 20.52
CA LEU A 37 16.92 -28.20 20.76
C LEU A 37 17.88 -28.01 21.95
N SER A 38 18.57 -26.86 22.02
CA SER A 38 19.40 -26.50 23.17
C SER A 38 18.60 -26.37 24.46
N SER A 39 17.34 -25.92 24.38
CA SER A 39 16.44 -25.84 25.55
C SER A 39 16.01 -27.23 26.06
N VAL A 40 15.82 -28.20 25.16
CA VAL A 40 15.54 -29.61 25.52
C VAL A 40 16.75 -30.26 26.18
N GLU A 41 17.96 -30.02 25.67
CA GLU A 41 19.18 -30.57 26.25
C GLU A 41 19.47 -29.98 27.64
N LEU A 42 19.22 -28.68 27.82
CA LEU A 42 19.30 -28.00 29.12
C LEU A 42 18.22 -28.47 30.10
N TYR A 43 17.02 -28.81 29.59
CA TYR A 43 15.95 -29.41 30.39
C TYR A 43 16.35 -30.79 30.93
N ARG A 44 17.02 -31.60 30.11
CA ARG A 44 17.53 -32.91 30.52
C ARG A 44 18.62 -32.83 31.60
N ASN A 45 19.37 -31.73 31.65
CA ASN A 45 20.53 -31.55 32.51
C ASN A 45 20.25 -30.79 33.83
N GLY A 46 18.98 -30.50 34.16
CA GLY A 46 18.58 -29.91 35.45
C GLY A 46 18.93 -28.42 35.64
N ALA A 47 19.26 -27.70 34.57
CA ALA A 47 19.53 -26.26 34.61
C ALA A 47 18.25 -25.42 34.69
N THR A 48 18.36 -24.15 35.10
CA THR A 48 17.24 -23.22 35.36
C THR A 48 16.28 -23.04 34.17
N HIS A 49 15.20 -23.81 34.15
CA HIS A 49 14.20 -23.88 33.07
C HIS A 49 13.44 -22.58 32.79
N SER A 50 13.37 -21.67 33.77
CA SER A 50 12.71 -20.37 33.62
C SER A 50 13.48 -19.44 32.67
N ALA A 51 14.82 -19.48 32.70
CA ALA A 51 15.65 -18.63 31.85
C ALA A 51 15.55 -19.03 30.37
N THR A 52 15.52 -20.33 30.07
CA THR A 52 15.41 -20.82 28.69
C THR A 52 14.05 -20.50 28.06
N LEU A 53 12.96 -20.67 28.82
CA LEU A 53 11.62 -20.30 28.36
C LEU A 53 11.49 -18.79 28.11
N LEU A 54 12.12 -17.96 28.95
CA LEU A 54 12.15 -16.51 28.75
C LEU A 54 12.92 -16.13 27.48
N VAL A 55 14.08 -16.74 27.24
CA VAL A 55 14.86 -16.50 26.01
C VAL A 55 14.10 -16.94 24.78
N ALA A 56 13.49 -18.13 24.79
CA ALA A 56 12.69 -18.62 23.68
C ALA A 56 11.47 -17.71 23.41
N GLY A 57 10.76 -17.29 24.46
CA GLY A 57 9.66 -16.34 24.34
C GLY A 57 10.08 -14.98 23.78
N LEU A 58 11.23 -14.47 24.24
CA LEU A 58 11.81 -13.22 23.72
C LEU A 58 12.17 -13.35 22.24
N VAL A 59 12.79 -14.45 21.81
CA VAL A 59 13.13 -14.71 20.41
C VAL A 59 11.87 -14.73 19.53
N LEU A 60 10.82 -15.44 19.95
CA LEU A 60 9.55 -15.49 19.23
C LEU A 60 8.86 -14.11 19.16
N TYR A 61 8.90 -13.35 20.26
CA TYR A 61 8.39 -11.99 20.30
C TYR A 61 9.12 -11.09 19.30
N LEU A 62 10.45 -11.12 19.28
CA LEU A 62 11.27 -10.32 18.37
C LEU A 62 11.05 -10.72 16.91
N GLN A 63 10.90 -12.01 16.62
CA GLN A 63 10.56 -12.49 15.27
C GLN A 63 9.19 -11.96 14.82
N ARG A 64 8.17 -12.05 15.68
CA ARG A 64 6.83 -11.52 15.39
C ARG A 64 6.87 -10.00 15.18
N ALA A 65 7.62 -9.28 15.99
CA ALA A 65 7.81 -7.84 15.86
C ALA A 65 8.50 -7.48 14.53
N TYR A 66 9.63 -8.14 14.22
CA TYR A 66 10.35 -7.98 12.96
C TYR A 66 9.45 -8.22 11.74
N PHE A 67 8.71 -9.34 11.76
CA PHE A 67 7.79 -9.68 10.69
C PHE A 67 6.74 -8.57 10.55
N SER A 68 6.09 -8.16 11.65
CA SER A 68 5.07 -7.11 11.61
C SER A 68 5.57 -5.79 11.01
N LEU A 69 6.79 -5.37 11.33
CA LEU A 69 7.42 -4.17 10.77
C LEU A 69 7.72 -4.33 9.28
N HIS A 70 8.18 -5.52 8.87
CA HIS A 70 8.43 -5.83 7.47
C HIS A 70 7.14 -5.80 6.65
N TYR A 71 6.04 -6.42 7.11
CA TYR A 71 4.77 -6.35 6.37
C TYR A 71 4.23 -4.93 6.25
N ARG A 72 4.38 -4.12 7.31
CA ARG A 72 3.98 -2.70 7.28
C ARG A 72 4.76 -1.91 6.24
N SER A 73 6.08 -2.10 6.12
CA SER A 73 6.89 -1.39 5.13
C SER A 73 6.51 -1.78 3.70
N LEU A 74 6.24 -3.09 3.47
CA LEU A 74 5.78 -3.57 2.17
C LEU A 74 4.40 -3.03 1.80
N ALA A 75 3.46 -2.99 2.75
CA ALA A 75 2.12 -2.44 2.54
C ALA A 75 2.17 -0.93 2.25
N ALA A 76 2.98 -0.18 3.00
CA ALA A 76 3.18 1.25 2.78
C ALA A 76 3.78 1.54 1.40
N ALA A 77 4.77 0.75 0.96
CA ALA A 77 5.33 0.87 -0.37
C ALA A 77 4.26 0.61 -1.45
N GLN A 78 3.48 -0.47 -1.32
CA GLN A 78 2.39 -0.77 -2.26
C GLN A 78 1.33 0.33 -2.33
N GLN A 79 1.00 0.95 -1.20
CA GLN A 79 0.07 2.08 -1.17
C GLN A 79 0.65 3.32 -1.88
N SER A 80 1.93 3.64 -1.67
CA SER A 80 2.58 4.72 -2.40
C SER A 80 2.60 4.48 -3.91
N TYR A 81 2.86 3.24 -4.36
CA TYR A 81 2.77 2.90 -5.79
C TYR A 81 1.37 3.11 -6.36
N ARG A 82 0.32 2.66 -5.66
CA ARG A 82 -1.07 2.87 -6.09
C ARG A 82 -1.42 4.36 -6.21
N GLN A 83 -0.99 5.19 -5.25
CA GLN A 83 -1.25 6.63 -5.31
C GLN A 83 -0.56 7.30 -6.51
N VAL A 84 0.65 6.87 -6.86
CA VAL A 84 1.35 7.36 -8.06
C VAL A 84 0.61 6.93 -9.34
N GLU A 85 0.17 5.67 -9.41
CA GLU A 85 -0.62 5.17 -10.53
C GLU A 85 -1.93 5.95 -10.70
N GLN A 86 -2.64 6.23 -9.61
CA GLN A 86 -3.86 7.04 -9.65
C GLN A 86 -3.60 8.48 -10.07
N LEU A 87 -2.50 9.09 -9.63
CA LEU A 87 -2.11 10.43 -10.08
C LEU A 87 -1.90 10.48 -11.61
N PHE A 88 -1.24 9.46 -12.18
CA PHE A 88 -1.09 9.36 -13.64
C PHE A 88 -2.43 9.16 -14.35
N ASN A 89 -3.33 8.33 -13.81
CA ASN A 89 -4.67 8.14 -14.37
C ASN A 89 -5.46 9.45 -14.38
N ILE A 90 -5.41 10.23 -13.30
CA ILE A 90 -6.05 11.55 -13.20
C ILE A 90 -5.48 12.50 -14.27
N HIS A 91 -4.16 12.59 -14.40
CA HIS A 91 -3.51 13.44 -15.39
C HIS A 91 -3.92 13.07 -16.83
N ALA A 92 -4.01 11.78 -17.13
CA ALA A 92 -4.45 11.30 -18.43
C ALA A 92 -5.93 11.59 -18.71
N ALA A 93 -6.80 11.41 -17.71
CA ALA A 93 -8.25 11.58 -17.86
C ALA A 93 -8.67 13.06 -18.00
N LEU A 94 -8.03 13.96 -17.26
CA LEU A 94 -8.39 15.38 -17.24
C LEU A 94 -7.69 16.22 -18.31
N GLN A 95 -6.66 15.69 -18.99
CA GLN A 95 -5.77 16.45 -19.89
C GLN A 95 -5.33 17.80 -19.27
N VAL A 96 -4.99 17.80 -17.97
CA VAL A 96 -4.70 19.03 -17.25
C VAL A 96 -3.48 19.69 -17.87
N ARG A 97 -3.64 20.92 -18.38
CA ARG A 97 -2.54 21.72 -18.97
C ARG A 97 -1.64 22.34 -17.91
N THR A 98 -2.07 22.34 -16.65
CA THR A 98 -1.35 22.85 -15.49
C THR A 98 -1.09 21.72 -14.49
N PRO A 99 0.04 21.73 -13.76
CA PRO A 99 0.32 20.72 -12.75
C PRO A 99 -0.75 20.76 -11.65
N LEU A 100 -1.29 19.59 -11.27
CA LEU A 100 -2.18 19.49 -10.13
C LEU A 100 -1.37 19.73 -8.84
N PRO A 101 -1.96 20.41 -7.83
CA PRO A 101 -1.32 20.54 -6.54
C PRO A 101 -1.17 19.15 -5.89
N GLN A 102 -0.22 19.04 -4.95
CA GLN A 102 0.01 17.79 -4.25
C GLN A 102 -1.28 17.30 -3.56
N MET A 103 -1.75 16.10 -3.92
CA MET A 103 -2.98 15.53 -3.37
C MET A 103 -2.75 14.74 -2.09
N ARG A 104 -1.52 14.28 -1.83
CA ARG A 104 -1.18 13.56 -0.60
C ARG A 104 -1.09 14.55 0.56
N ASN A 105 -1.73 14.22 1.69
CA ASN A 105 -1.89 15.06 2.88
C ASN A 105 -2.89 16.23 2.74
N TRP A 106 -3.67 16.25 1.67
CA TRP A 106 -4.80 17.16 1.49
C TRP A 106 -6.13 16.40 1.71
N ALA A 107 -7.24 17.13 1.78
CA ALA A 107 -8.57 16.56 2.03
C ALA A 107 -8.98 15.48 1.00
N ILE A 108 -8.39 15.49 -0.20
CA ILE A 108 -8.64 14.48 -1.24
C ILE A 108 -7.35 13.81 -1.70
N SER A 109 -7.30 12.48 -1.55
CA SER A 109 -6.21 11.63 -2.05
C SER A 109 -6.36 11.35 -3.55
N PRO A 110 -5.27 10.95 -4.26
CA PRO A 110 -5.36 10.54 -5.66
C PRO A 110 -6.38 9.43 -5.90
N ASP A 111 -6.45 8.44 -5.02
CA ASP A 111 -7.40 7.31 -5.15
C ASP A 111 -8.86 7.80 -5.12
N MET A 112 -9.17 8.73 -4.21
CA MET A 112 -10.50 9.37 -4.13
C MET A 112 -10.78 10.25 -5.35
N GLY A 113 -9.78 10.98 -5.84
CA GLY A 113 -9.86 11.74 -7.09
C GLY A 113 -10.31 10.84 -8.24
N SER A 114 -9.59 9.75 -8.49
CA SER A 114 -9.95 8.80 -9.55
C SER A 114 -11.35 8.22 -9.41
N PHE A 115 -11.79 7.92 -8.19
CA PHE A 115 -13.15 7.45 -7.93
C PHE A 115 -14.21 8.50 -8.32
N LEU A 116 -14.00 9.77 -7.97
CA LEU A 116 -14.89 10.86 -8.39
C LEU A 116 -14.92 11.01 -9.91
N ILE A 117 -13.76 10.92 -10.57
CA ILE A 117 -13.68 10.97 -12.04
C ILE A 117 -14.54 9.87 -12.66
N ALA A 118 -14.34 8.62 -12.24
CA ALA A 118 -15.06 7.48 -12.77
C ALA A 118 -16.57 7.63 -12.55
N THR A 119 -16.98 7.98 -11.34
CA THR A 119 -18.39 8.16 -10.97
C THR A 119 -19.04 9.27 -11.77
N ALA A 120 -18.38 10.43 -11.90
CA ALA A 120 -18.90 11.56 -12.66
C ALA A 120 -18.98 11.23 -14.16
N GLN A 121 -17.98 10.55 -14.72
CA GLN A 121 -17.97 10.15 -16.13
C GLN A 121 -19.04 9.11 -16.45
N GLU A 122 -19.35 8.22 -15.52
CA GLU A 122 -20.41 7.22 -15.65
C GLU A 122 -21.79 7.87 -15.69
N HIS A 123 -22.08 8.77 -14.75
CA HIS A 123 -23.41 9.36 -14.60
C HIS A 123 -23.62 10.61 -15.45
N ARG A 124 -22.55 11.29 -15.87
CA ARG A 124 -22.54 12.58 -16.58
C ARG A 124 -23.59 13.58 -16.07
N PRO A 125 -23.59 13.92 -14.77
CA PRO A 125 -24.56 14.84 -14.22
C PRO A 125 -24.44 16.24 -14.85
N HIS A 126 -25.58 16.90 -15.08
CA HIS A 126 -25.63 18.30 -15.53
C HIS A 126 -25.29 19.28 -14.40
N HIS A 127 -25.57 18.93 -13.15
CA HIS A 127 -25.30 19.74 -11.97
C HIS A 127 -24.62 18.87 -10.91
N ILE A 128 -23.47 19.32 -10.43
CA ILE A 128 -22.74 18.70 -9.33
C ILE A 128 -22.74 19.69 -8.18
N VAL A 129 -23.23 19.28 -7.01
CA VAL A 129 -23.16 20.08 -5.79
C VAL A 129 -21.99 19.58 -4.96
N GLU A 130 -21.11 20.49 -4.57
CA GLU A 130 -19.94 20.20 -3.76
C GLU A 130 -19.88 21.15 -2.55
N LEU A 131 -19.58 20.58 -1.38
CA LEU A 131 -19.44 21.31 -0.13
C LEU A 131 -17.95 21.41 0.22
N GLY A 132 -17.23 22.28 -0.49
CA GLY A 132 -15.78 22.43 -0.36
C GLY A 132 -15.15 23.25 -1.49
N SER A 133 -13.86 23.55 -1.33
CA SER A 133 -13.10 24.43 -2.22
C SER A 133 -11.76 23.82 -2.68
N GLY A 134 -11.67 22.49 -2.65
CA GLY A 134 -10.41 21.75 -2.77
C GLY A 134 -10.08 21.31 -4.19
N ILE A 135 -9.17 20.33 -4.28
CA ILE A 135 -8.79 19.69 -5.56
C ILE A 135 -9.98 18.92 -6.15
N SER A 136 -10.89 18.42 -5.31
CA SER A 136 -12.15 17.80 -5.75
C SER A 136 -12.96 18.73 -6.65
N THR A 137 -13.01 20.03 -6.34
CA THR A 137 -13.66 21.04 -7.17
C THR A 137 -13.02 21.18 -8.52
N LEU A 138 -11.69 21.27 -8.58
CA LEU A 138 -10.99 21.36 -9.86
C LEU A 138 -11.23 20.13 -10.73
N ILE A 139 -11.20 18.94 -10.14
CA ILE A 139 -11.47 17.67 -10.83
C ILE A 139 -12.90 17.67 -11.38
N LEU A 140 -13.89 17.88 -10.52
CA LEU A 140 -15.31 17.84 -10.89
C LEU A 140 -15.68 18.93 -11.89
N ALA A 141 -15.14 20.14 -11.74
CA ALA A 141 -15.40 21.26 -12.65
C ALA A 141 -14.80 21.02 -14.04
N THR A 142 -13.57 20.49 -14.10
CA THR A 142 -12.93 20.16 -15.37
C THR A 142 -13.71 19.08 -16.13
N ILE A 143 -14.21 18.09 -15.39
CA ILE A 143 -14.99 16.98 -15.93
C ILE A 143 -16.37 17.42 -16.38
N ALA A 144 -17.11 18.13 -15.54
CA ALA A 144 -18.42 18.67 -15.88
C ALA A 144 -18.34 19.56 -17.11
N LYS A 145 -17.31 20.42 -17.21
CA LYS A 145 -17.08 21.28 -18.37
C LYS A 145 -16.96 20.49 -19.68
N ALA A 146 -16.38 19.29 -19.66
CA ALA A 146 -16.19 18.48 -20.87
C ALA A 146 -17.52 18.05 -21.55
N TRP A 147 -18.63 18.00 -20.80
CA TRP A 147 -19.97 17.70 -21.33
C TRP A 147 -20.98 18.82 -21.09
N GLY A 148 -20.53 20.03 -20.75
CA GLY A 148 -21.40 21.20 -20.53
C GLY A 148 -22.18 21.20 -19.22
N GLY A 149 -21.78 20.39 -18.24
CA GLY A 149 -22.29 20.45 -16.87
C GLY A 149 -21.70 21.60 -16.04
N LYS A 150 -22.25 21.80 -14.84
CA LYS A 150 -21.83 22.86 -13.90
C LYS A 150 -21.58 22.28 -12.51
N VAL A 151 -20.64 22.90 -11.78
CA VAL A 151 -20.39 22.61 -10.37
C VAL A 151 -20.82 23.80 -9.53
N LEU A 152 -21.60 23.53 -8.49
CA LEU A 152 -22.06 24.48 -7.49
C LEU A 152 -21.30 24.19 -6.19
N THR A 153 -20.44 25.12 -5.79
CA THR A 153 -19.63 25.00 -4.56
C THR A 153 -20.18 25.92 -3.47
N PHE A 154 -20.21 25.44 -2.23
CA PHE A 154 -20.62 26.21 -1.05
C PHE A 154 -19.52 26.23 0.01
#